data_AF-A0A072THN6-F1
#
_entry.id   AF-A0A072THN6-F1
#
_cell.length_a   1.000
_cell.length_b   1.000
_cell.length_c   1.000
_cell.angle_alpha   90.00
_cell.angle_beta   90.00
_cell.angle_gamma   90.00
#
_symmetry.space_group_name_H-M   'P 1'
#
loop_
_entity.id
_entity.type
_entity.pdbx_description
1 polymer ?
#
loop_
_entity_poly.entity_id
_entity_poly.type
_entity_poly.pdbx_seq_one_letter_code
_entity_poly.pdbx_strand_id
1 'polypeptide(L)'
;MGDNLKQKLAKSIELADKVTSTPNEQISFKQECGELKYKTKKICALLQQAATTSSELYMQRPMQQILKKTEHVLNKTLSLVLKCRTDTIRKRVFNIIPKATFHRTSSQLENTIGNVSWLLYISRCNEDHDSENHILPSIILNDPMVTLIWELIASLCTGSQEYRSDSAASLVSLAHRSNHYGKMIIEEGGVGPLLKLVDEGNTEGQKQEPYLSSKPETPLSYSSPAHLCGRGS
;
A
#
# COMPACT_ATOMS: atom_id res chain seq x y z
N MET A 1 10.91 13.25 -6.19
CA MET A 1 10.69 12.53 -4.90
C MET A 1 10.52 11.02 -5.10
N GLY A 2 9.99 10.56 -6.25
CA GLY A 2 9.97 9.13 -6.64
C GLY A 2 11.35 8.51 -6.92
N ASP A 3 12.35 9.33 -7.30
CA ASP A 3 13.72 8.86 -7.61
C ASP A 3 14.41 8.18 -6.43
N ASN A 4 14.13 8.65 -5.20
CA ASN A 4 14.68 8.04 -3.98
C ASN A 4 14.12 6.64 -3.75
N LEU A 5 12.85 6.41 -4.13
CA LEU A 5 12.21 5.11 -3.96
C LEU A 5 12.69 4.11 -4.99
N LYS A 6 12.76 4.53 -6.26
CA LYS A 6 13.35 3.75 -7.35
C LYS A 6 14.79 3.34 -7.04
N GLN A 7 15.60 4.26 -6.50
CA GLN A 7 16.96 3.95 -6.07
C GLN A 7 17.01 2.93 -4.92
N LYS A 8 16.15 3.08 -3.89
CA LYS A 8 16.06 2.12 -2.77
C LYS A 8 15.60 0.74 -3.22
N LEU A 9 14.67 0.70 -4.17
CA LEU A 9 14.18 -0.54 -4.76
C LEU A 9 15.28 -1.25 -5.56
N ALA A 10 15.95 -0.52 -6.46
CA ALA A 10 17.08 -1.05 -7.22
C ALA A 10 18.19 -1.60 -6.31
N LYS A 11 18.53 -0.85 -5.25
CA LYS A 11 19.50 -1.31 -4.23
C LYS A 11 19.05 -2.60 -3.54
N SER A 12 17.76 -2.73 -3.22
CA SER A 12 17.22 -3.93 -2.59
C SER A 12 17.24 -5.14 -3.52
N ILE A 13 16.99 -4.94 -4.82
CA ILE A 13 17.12 -5.97 -5.87
C ILE A 13 18.57 -6.43 -5.98
N GLU A 14 19.52 -5.48 -6.10
CA GLU A 14 20.95 -5.77 -6.18
C GLU A 14 21.44 -6.59 -4.97
N LEU A 15 21.02 -6.22 -3.75
CA LEU A 15 21.36 -6.96 -2.54
C LEU A 15 20.80 -8.39 -2.55
N ALA A 16 19.56 -8.57 -3.00
CA ALA A 16 18.95 -9.88 -3.10
C ALA A 16 19.68 -10.76 -4.13
N ASP A 17 20.03 -10.21 -5.30
CA ASP A 17 20.80 -10.91 -6.33
C ASP A 17 22.19 -11.29 -5.86
N LYS A 18 22.84 -10.45 -5.06
CA LYS A 18 24.14 -10.75 -4.47
C LYS A 18 24.08 -11.94 -3.52
N VAL A 19 23.02 -12.04 -2.71
CA VAL A 19 22.80 -13.19 -1.81
C VAL A 19 22.57 -14.48 -2.60
N THR A 20 21.72 -14.44 -3.64
CA THR A 20 21.39 -15.62 -4.45
C THR A 20 22.55 -16.08 -5.33
N SER A 21 23.31 -15.14 -5.89
CA SER A 21 24.45 -15.41 -6.77
C SER A 21 25.70 -15.85 -6.03
N THR A 22 25.73 -15.76 -4.69
CA THR A 22 26.87 -16.26 -3.91
C THR A 22 27.04 -17.77 -4.14
N PRO A 23 28.17 -18.26 -4.68
CA PRO A 23 28.40 -19.70 -4.92
C PRO A 23 28.27 -20.56 -3.67
N ASN A 24 27.85 -21.82 -3.83
CA ASN A 24 27.76 -22.81 -2.74
C ASN A 24 29.06 -23.57 -2.48
N GLU A 25 30.09 -23.34 -3.28
CA GLU A 25 31.38 -24.03 -3.17
C GLU A 25 32.06 -23.62 -1.86
N GLN A 26 32.40 -24.62 -1.03
CA GLN A 26 33.11 -24.49 0.26
C GLN A 26 32.34 -23.79 1.41
N ILE A 27 31.00 -23.84 1.39
CA ILE A 27 30.16 -23.28 2.47
C ILE A 27 29.95 -24.28 3.62
N SER A 28 30.16 -23.84 4.87
CA SER A 28 29.65 -24.51 6.08
C SER A 28 28.14 -24.23 6.25
N PHE A 29 27.35 -25.15 6.81
CA PHE A 29 25.88 -24.98 6.95
C PHE A 29 25.15 -24.86 5.59
N LYS A 30 25.41 -25.81 4.68
CA LYS A 30 24.88 -25.82 3.29
C LYS A 30 23.35 -25.81 3.24
N GLN A 31 22.69 -26.53 4.14
CA GLN A 31 21.22 -26.60 4.19
C GLN A 31 20.62 -25.25 4.59
N GLU A 32 21.11 -24.67 5.69
CA GLU A 32 20.62 -23.39 6.21
C GLU A 32 20.90 -22.25 5.23
N CYS A 33 22.10 -22.21 4.62
CA CYS A 33 22.41 -21.24 3.57
C CYS A 33 21.53 -21.41 2.33
N GLY A 34 21.20 -22.65 1.97
CA GLY A 34 20.28 -22.97 0.87
C GLY A 34 18.89 -22.41 1.10
N GLU A 35 18.35 -22.59 2.31
CA GLU A 35 17.04 -22.04 2.70
C GLU A 35 17.02 -20.50 2.63
N LEU A 36 18.03 -19.83 3.20
CA LEU A 36 18.12 -18.37 3.16
C LEU A 36 18.19 -17.84 1.72
N LYS A 37 18.96 -18.49 0.84
CA LYS A 37 19.05 -18.13 -0.58
C LYS A 37 17.73 -18.34 -1.31
N TYR A 38 17.03 -19.45 -1.04
CA TYR A 38 15.73 -19.73 -1.63
C TYR A 38 14.70 -18.65 -1.28
N LYS A 39 14.60 -18.27 0.00
CA LYS A 39 13.69 -17.19 0.43
C LYS A 39 14.10 -15.84 -0.16
N THR A 40 15.40 -15.56 -0.21
CA THR A 40 15.90 -14.32 -0.83
C THR A 40 15.59 -14.24 -2.32
N LYS A 41 15.61 -15.38 -3.04
CA LYS A 41 15.20 -15.44 -4.45
C LYS A 41 13.72 -15.07 -4.63
N LYS A 42 12.84 -15.54 -3.74
CA LYS A 42 11.41 -15.11 -3.75
C LYS A 42 11.28 -13.60 -3.55
N ILE A 43 12.02 -13.04 -2.59
CA ILE A 43 12.03 -11.58 -2.35
C ILE A 43 12.50 -10.83 -3.60
N CYS A 44 13.57 -11.30 -4.26
CA CYS A 44 14.05 -10.66 -5.49
C CYS A 44 12.95 -10.60 -6.57
N ALA A 45 12.27 -11.73 -6.82
CA ALA A 45 11.17 -11.78 -7.78
C ALA A 45 10.02 -10.81 -7.44
N LEU A 46 9.65 -10.70 -6.16
CA LEU A 46 8.62 -9.75 -5.71
C LEU A 46 9.07 -8.29 -5.85
N LEU A 47 10.33 -7.98 -5.54
CA LEU A 47 10.87 -6.62 -5.72
C LEU A 47 10.94 -6.21 -7.20
N GLN A 48 11.26 -7.14 -8.09
CA GLN A 48 11.22 -6.90 -9.54
C GLN A 48 9.80 -6.61 -10.03
N GLN A 49 8.80 -7.35 -9.54
CA GLN A 49 7.39 -7.04 -9.82
C GLN A 49 7.00 -5.65 -9.31
N ALA A 50 7.44 -5.29 -8.10
CA ALA A 50 7.14 -3.98 -7.53
C ALA A 50 7.75 -2.83 -8.37
N ALA A 51 8.92 -3.06 -8.98
CA ALA A 51 9.55 -2.09 -9.86
C ALA A 51 8.75 -1.83 -11.14
N THR A 52 7.98 -2.82 -11.60
CA THR A 52 7.12 -2.69 -12.79
C THR A 52 5.74 -2.08 -12.51
N THR A 53 5.26 -2.14 -11.27
CA THR A 53 3.88 -1.76 -10.91
C THR A 53 3.77 -0.35 -10.28
N SER A 54 4.88 0.35 -10.01
CA SER A 54 4.84 1.52 -9.13
C SER A 54 4.02 2.72 -9.67
N SER A 55 2.79 2.88 -9.17
CA SER A 55 2.00 4.11 -9.25
C SER A 55 2.56 5.12 -8.24
N GLU A 56 3.31 6.09 -8.74
CA GLU A 56 4.55 6.56 -8.10
C GLU A 56 4.41 7.53 -6.90
N LEU A 57 3.20 7.97 -6.54
CA LEU A 57 3.03 9.06 -5.56
C LEU A 57 2.30 8.64 -4.27
N TYR A 58 1.22 7.87 -4.38
CA TYR A 58 0.32 7.64 -3.24
C TYR A 58 0.79 6.51 -2.30
N MET A 59 1.52 5.52 -2.83
CA MET A 59 2.04 4.38 -2.06
C MET A 59 3.48 4.58 -1.57
N GLN A 60 4.03 5.80 -1.64
CA GLN A 60 5.44 6.04 -1.29
C GLN A 60 5.77 5.70 0.16
N ARG A 61 4.89 6.02 1.12
CA ARG A 61 5.13 5.80 2.56
C ARG A 61 5.24 4.32 2.92
N PRO A 62 4.23 3.47 2.61
CA PRO A 62 4.35 2.02 2.81
C PRO A 62 5.57 1.43 2.12
N MET A 63 5.81 1.80 0.85
CA MET A 63 6.96 1.30 0.11
C MET A 63 8.29 1.66 0.76
N GLN A 64 8.47 2.90 1.21
CA GLN A 64 9.73 3.33 1.86
C GLN A 64 10.02 2.52 3.13
N GLN A 65 9.00 2.30 3.97
CA GLN A 65 9.18 1.55 5.21
C GLN A 65 9.50 0.08 4.92
N ILE A 66 8.77 -0.54 4.00
CA ILE A 66 8.96 -1.93 3.61
C ILE A 66 10.36 -2.11 3.01
N LEU A 67 10.76 -1.28 2.06
CA LEU A 67 12.08 -1.35 1.42
C LEU A 67 13.22 -1.13 2.42
N LYS A 68 13.09 -0.20 3.37
CA LYS A 68 14.13 0.03 4.40
C LYS A 68 14.35 -1.24 5.24
N LYS A 69 13.28 -1.94 5.62
CA LYS A 69 13.42 -3.18 6.39
C LYS A 69 13.93 -4.34 5.53
N THR A 70 13.45 -4.45 4.29
CA THR A 70 13.95 -5.41 3.30
C THR A 70 15.45 -5.27 3.13
N GLU A 71 15.95 -4.05 2.90
CA GLU A 71 17.37 -3.75 2.80
C GLU A 71 18.15 -4.21 4.04
N HIS A 72 17.63 -3.93 5.24
CA HIS A 72 18.26 -4.35 6.49
C HIS A 72 18.34 -5.89 6.62
N VAL A 73 17.25 -6.60 6.32
CA VAL A 73 17.19 -8.07 6.39
C VAL A 73 18.10 -8.71 5.33
N LEU A 74 18.14 -8.17 4.11
CA LEU A 74 19.01 -8.65 3.05
C LEU A 74 20.50 -8.45 3.38
N ASN A 75 20.88 -7.28 3.92
CA ASN A 75 22.25 -7.03 4.39
C ASN A 75 22.66 -8.01 5.50
N LYS A 76 21.77 -8.25 6.46
CA LYS A 76 22.01 -9.23 7.53
C LYS A 76 22.17 -10.64 6.98
N THR A 77 21.33 -11.01 6.01
CA THR A 77 21.38 -12.31 5.34
C THR A 77 22.67 -12.48 4.54
N LEU A 78 23.08 -11.46 3.78
CA LEU A 78 24.34 -11.45 3.04
C LEU A 78 25.54 -11.62 3.97
N SER A 79 25.58 -10.86 5.08
CA SER A 79 26.64 -11.00 6.08
C SER A 79 26.70 -12.42 6.65
N LEU A 80 25.55 -13.04 6.93
CA LEU A 80 25.47 -14.39 7.45
C LEU A 80 25.95 -15.43 6.42
N VAL A 81 25.50 -15.34 5.17
CA VAL A 81 25.92 -16.25 4.08
C VAL A 81 27.42 -16.12 3.78
N LEU A 82 27.95 -14.89 3.75
CA LEU A 82 29.39 -14.67 3.56
C LEU A 82 30.24 -15.23 4.72
N LYS A 83 29.76 -15.15 5.96
CA LYS A 83 30.42 -15.76 7.13
C LYS A 83 30.50 -17.29 7.05
N CYS A 84 29.59 -17.92 6.31
CA CYS A 84 29.58 -19.38 6.11
C CYS A 84 30.58 -19.83 5.04
N ARG A 85 31.07 -18.90 4.21
CA ARG A 85 32.06 -19.15 3.16
C ARG A 85 33.46 -18.88 3.71
N THR A 86 34.05 -19.87 4.36
CA THR A 86 35.42 -19.78 4.87
C THR A 86 36.40 -20.43 3.90
N ASP A 87 37.28 -19.64 3.32
CA ASP A 87 38.39 -20.12 2.49
C ASP A 87 39.57 -20.72 3.28
N THR A 88 39.54 -20.85 4.61
CA THR A 88 40.66 -21.49 5.33
C THR A 88 40.34 -21.93 6.76
N ILE A 89 41.05 -22.99 7.17
CA ILE A 89 41.10 -23.64 8.49
C ILE A 89 41.19 -22.63 9.66
N ARG A 90 41.80 -21.45 9.44
CA ARG A 90 42.07 -20.41 10.45
C ARG A 90 40.81 -19.70 10.99
N LYS A 91 39.66 -19.72 10.28
CA LYS A 91 38.39 -19.10 10.74
C LYS A 91 37.40 -20.08 11.39
N ARG A 92 37.57 -21.40 11.23
CA ARG A 92 36.65 -22.41 11.80
C ARG A 92 36.62 -22.41 13.33
N VAL A 93 37.71 -22.02 13.98
CA VAL A 93 37.82 -22.00 15.45
C VAL A 93 37.22 -20.74 16.07
N PHE A 94 37.02 -19.67 15.28
CA PHE A 94 36.57 -18.36 15.78
C PHE A 94 35.16 -17.95 15.35
N ASN A 95 34.50 -18.72 14.45
CA ASN A 95 33.20 -18.35 13.89
C ASN A 95 32.13 -19.40 14.22
N ILE A 96 31.78 -19.51 15.51
CA ILE A 96 30.62 -20.30 15.95
C ILE A 96 29.36 -19.51 15.59
N ILE A 97 28.63 -19.93 14.56
CA ILE A 97 27.35 -19.34 14.20
C ILE A 97 26.24 -20.18 14.85
N PRO A 98 25.48 -19.64 15.82
CA PRO A 98 24.40 -20.38 16.43
C PRO A 98 23.28 -20.69 15.42
N LYS A 99 22.70 -21.89 15.49
CA LYS A 99 21.51 -22.27 14.68
C LYS A 99 20.34 -21.31 14.86
N ALA A 100 20.17 -20.74 16.06
CA ALA A 100 19.17 -19.72 16.34
C ALA A 100 19.30 -18.47 15.44
N THR A 101 20.51 -18.14 14.99
CA THR A 101 20.77 -17.01 14.09
C THR A 101 20.21 -17.28 12.69
N PHE A 102 20.35 -18.51 12.19
CA PHE A 102 19.76 -18.93 10.91
C PHE A 102 18.25 -18.93 10.99
N HIS A 103 17.66 -19.55 12.02
CA HIS A 103 16.20 -19.57 12.21
C HIS A 103 15.62 -18.15 12.29
N ARG A 104 16.24 -17.27 13.09
CA ARG A 104 15.80 -15.87 13.22
C ARG A 104 15.89 -15.13 11.88
N THR A 105 16.96 -15.33 11.13
CA THR A 105 17.14 -14.67 9.82
C THR A 105 16.15 -15.24 8.79
N SER A 106 15.90 -16.54 8.80
CA SER A 106 14.89 -17.20 7.97
C SER A 106 13.48 -16.68 8.25
N SER A 107 13.11 -16.54 9.53
CA SER A 107 11.82 -15.92 9.91
C SER A 107 11.74 -14.47 9.44
N GLN A 108 12.80 -13.68 9.58
CA GLN A 108 12.84 -12.30 9.06
C GLN A 108 12.66 -12.23 7.54
N LEU A 109 13.20 -13.19 6.78
CA LEU A 109 13.00 -13.28 5.34
C LEU A 109 11.56 -13.65 5.00
N GLU A 110 10.94 -14.60 5.70
CA GLU A 110 9.53 -14.97 5.49
C GLU A 110 8.59 -13.78 5.70
N ASN A 111 8.86 -13.02 6.76
CA ASN A 111 8.13 -11.79 7.04
C ASN A 111 8.30 -10.79 5.89
N THR A 112 9.53 -10.64 5.40
CA THR A 112 9.84 -9.73 4.28
C THR A 112 9.09 -10.13 3.02
N ILE A 113 8.97 -11.44 2.73
CA ILE A 113 8.13 -11.96 1.64
C ILE A 113 6.69 -11.49 1.83
N GLY A 114 6.08 -11.73 3.00
CA GLY A 114 4.71 -11.32 3.27
C GLY A 114 4.47 -9.81 3.10
N ASN A 115 5.39 -8.97 3.57
CA ASN A 115 5.24 -7.52 3.44
C ASN A 115 5.37 -7.02 2.00
N VAL A 116 6.32 -7.55 1.20
CA VAL A 116 6.44 -7.16 -0.21
C VAL A 116 5.25 -7.70 -1.03
N SER A 117 4.75 -8.89 -0.71
CA SER A 117 3.52 -9.42 -1.31
C SER A 117 2.30 -8.56 -1.00
N TRP A 118 2.10 -8.14 0.25
CA TRP A 118 1.02 -7.21 0.60
C TRP A 118 1.14 -5.88 -0.15
N LEU A 119 2.35 -5.35 -0.27
CA LEU A 119 2.57 -4.12 -1.01
C LEU A 119 2.15 -4.25 -2.49
N LEU A 120 2.44 -5.39 -3.12
CA LEU A 120 2.00 -5.67 -4.49
C LEU A 120 0.47 -5.80 -4.57
N TYR A 121 -0.13 -6.46 -3.58
CA TYR A 121 -1.59 -6.63 -3.47
C TYR A 121 -2.30 -5.28 -3.42
N ILE A 122 -1.95 -4.40 -2.47
CA ILE A 122 -2.60 -3.08 -2.35
C ILE A 122 -2.33 -2.18 -3.57
N SER A 123 -1.22 -2.41 -4.28
CA SER A 123 -0.89 -1.66 -5.51
C SER A 123 -1.73 -2.08 -6.72
N ARG A 124 -2.46 -3.22 -6.65
CA ARG A 124 -3.23 -3.83 -7.75
C ARG A 124 -4.74 -3.84 -7.54
N CYS A 125 -5.29 -3.08 -6.58
CA CYS A 125 -6.72 -3.05 -6.23
C CYS A 125 -7.74 -2.73 -7.36
N ASN A 126 -7.33 -2.60 -8.62
CA ASN A 126 -8.19 -2.46 -9.80
C ASN A 126 -8.67 -3.80 -10.38
N GLU A 127 -8.02 -4.92 -10.04
CA GLU A 127 -8.35 -6.24 -10.60
C GLU A 127 -9.36 -6.93 -9.67
N ASP A 128 -10.51 -7.36 -10.22
CA ASP A 128 -11.52 -8.18 -9.55
C ASP A 128 -10.84 -9.46 -9.01
N HIS A 129 -10.30 -9.36 -7.79
CA HIS A 129 -9.67 -10.47 -7.12
C HIS A 129 -10.74 -11.18 -6.31
N ASP A 130 -11.09 -12.38 -6.78
CA ASP A 130 -11.83 -13.38 -6.02
C ASP A 130 -11.30 -13.41 -4.58
N SER A 131 -12.25 -13.27 -3.67
CA SER A 131 -12.09 -13.20 -2.24
C SER A 131 -11.36 -14.41 -1.69
N GLU A 132 -10.03 -14.44 -1.71
CA GLU A 132 -9.30 -15.38 -0.87
C GLU A 132 -7.89 -14.89 -0.54
N ASN A 133 -7.76 -14.53 0.74
CA ASN A 133 -6.58 -14.11 1.48
C ASN A 133 -6.36 -12.58 1.53
N HIS A 134 -6.95 -11.98 2.57
CA HIS A 134 -6.45 -10.74 3.17
C HIS A 134 -4.98 -10.96 3.59
N ILE A 135 -4.03 -10.73 2.68
CA ILE A 135 -2.59 -10.87 2.96
C ILE A 135 -2.20 -9.68 3.83
N LEU A 136 -2.49 -9.71 5.13
CA LEU A 136 -2.02 -8.65 6.02
C LEU A 136 -0.47 -8.66 6.05
N PRO A 137 0.17 -7.48 6.00
CA PRO A 137 1.62 -7.38 6.06
C PRO A 137 2.06 -7.92 7.41
N SER A 138 2.74 -9.07 7.37
CA SER A 138 2.77 -9.95 8.52
C SER A 138 3.48 -9.32 9.72
N ILE A 139 4.45 -8.41 9.50
CA ILE A 139 5.39 -7.98 10.56
C ILE A 139 5.94 -6.54 10.40
N ILE A 140 5.66 -5.79 9.32
CA ILE A 140 6.25 -4.42 9.14
C ILE A 140 5.44 -3.32 9.81
N LEU A 141 4.13 -3.47 9.85
CA LEU A 141 3.25 -2.51 10.48
C LEU A 141 2.95 -2.98 11.89
N ASN A 142 3.83 -2.64 12.82
CA ASN A 142 3.55 -2.83 14.25
C ASN A 142 2.30 -2.07 14.72
N ASP A 143 1.75 -1.21 13.85
CA ASP A 143 0.49 -0.54 14.04
C ASP A 143 -0.54 -1.03 13.00
N PRO A 144 -1.51 -1.87 13.41
CA PRO A 144 -2.57 -2.32 12.50
C PRO A 144 -3.44 -1.17 11.98
N MET A 145 -3.51 -0.03 12.68
CA MET A 145 -4.24 1.14 12.21
C MET A 145 -3.56 1.80 11.01
N VAL A 146 -2.21 1.87 11.01
CA VAL A 146 -1.47 2.41 9.86
C VAL A 146 -1.63 1.50 8.64
N THR A 147 -1.65 0.18 8.81
CA THR A 147 -1.97 -0.77 7.72
C THR A 147 -3.32 -0.49 7.12
N LEU A 148 -4.35 -0.37 7.97
CA LEU A 148 -5.72 -0.11 7.54
C LEU A 148 -5.81 1.22 6.78
N ILE A 149 -5.15 2.27 7.27
CA ILE A 149 -5.11 3.57 6.58
C ILE A 149 -4.48 3.44 5.20
N TRP A 150 -3.39 2.68 5.06
CA TRP A 150 -2.77 2.45 3.76
C TRP A 150 -3.66 1.66 2.79
N GLU A 151 -4.39 0.65 3.26
CA GLU A 151 -5.37 -0.09 2.46
C GLU A 151 -6.51 0.80 1.99
N LEU A 152 -7.07 1.63 2.88
CA LEU A 152 -8.12 2.59 2.53
C LEU A 152 -7.62 3.65 1.54
N ILE A 153 -6.39 4.15 1.71
CA ILE A 153 -5.77 5.09 0.76
C ILE A 153 -5.55 4.42 -0.60
N ALA A 154 -5.10 3.17 -0.63
CA ALA A 154 -4.93 2.41 -1.85
C ALA A 154 -6.28 2.29 -2.57
N SER A 155 -7.30 1.73 -1.90
CA SER A 155 -8.66 1.58 -2.43
C SER A 155 -9.26 2.91 -2.92
N LEU A 156 -8.98 4.03 -2.24
CA LEU A 156 -9.38 5.37 -2.67
C LEU A 156 -8.73 5.82 -4.00
N CYS A 157 -7.53 5.32 -4.32
CA CYS A 157 -6.78 5.67 -5.52
C CYS A 157 -7.04 4.71 -6.70
N THR A 158 -7.29 3.44 -6.41
CA THR A 158 -7.30 2.33 -7.39
C THR A 158 -8.64 1.61 -7.49
N GLY A 159 -9.52 1.73 -6.50
CA GLY A 159 -10.81 1.05 -6.47
C GLY A 159 -11.84 1.55 -7.48
N SER A 160 -12.93 0.79 -7.62
CA SER A 160 -14.14 1.24 -8.33
C SER A 160 -14.81 2.43 -7.61
N GLN A 161 -15.75 3.13 -8.25
CA GLN A 161 -16.42 4.30 -7.67
C GLN A 161 -17.09 4.00 -6.31
N GLU A 162 -17.64 2.80 -6.15
CA GLU A 162 -18.23 2.32 -4.90
C GLU A 162 -17.15 2.16 -3.81
N TYR A 163 -16.10 1.37 -4.09
CA TYR A 163 -15.00 1.16 -3.15
C TYR A 163 -14.27 2.45 -2.77
N ARG A 164 -14.13 3.40 -3.71
CA ARG A 164 -13.54 4.72 -3.45
C ARG A 164 -14.39 5.54 -2.48
N SER A 165 -15.72 5.51 -2.65
CA SER A 165 -16.67 6.21 -1.78
C SER A 165 -16.68 5.63 -0.37
N ASP A 166 -16.72 4.30 -0.25
CA ASP A 166 -16.67 3.60 1.05
C ASP A 166 -15.35 3.82 1.78
N SER A 167 -14.24 3.84 1.03
CA SER A 167 -12.91 4.09 1.60
C SER A 167 -12.78 5.53 2.10
N ALA A 168 -13.33 6.51 1.37
CA ALA A 168 -13.39 7.90 1.82
C ALA A 168 -14.24 8.05 3.08
N ALA A 169 -15.44 7.44 3.11
CA ALA A 169 -16.31 7.46 4.28
C ALA A 169 -15.63 6.85 5.52
N SER A 170 -14.92 5.74 5.32
CA SER A 170 -14.16 5.07 6.38
C SER A 170 -13.02 5.95 6.93
N LEU A 171 -12.24 6.61 6.05
CA LEU A 171 -11.18 7.54 6.46
C LEU A 171 -11.74 8.75 7.22
N VAL A 172 -12.85 9.33 6.76
CA VAL A 172 -13.51 10.45 7.43
C VAL A 172 -14.04 10.04 8.81
N SER A 173 -14.66 8.86 8.90
CA SER A 173 -15.14 8.31 10.17
C SER A 173 -13.99 8.11 11.16
N LEU A 174 -12.85 7.56 10.71
CA LEU A 174 -11.65 7.43 11.54
C LEU A 174 -11.15 8.78 12.05
N ALA A 175 -11.05 9.78 11.18
CA ALA A 175 -10.62 11.13 11.55
C ALA A 175 -11.57 11.78 12.56
N HIS A 176 -12.88 11.56 12.43
CA HIS A 176 -13.88 12.11 13.35
C HIS A 176 -13.83 11.48 14.74
N ARG A 177 -13.48 10.18 14.83
CA ARG A 177 -13.40 9.46 16.10
C ARG A 177 -12.24 9.92 16.97
N SER A 178 -11.15 10.42 16.39
CA SER A 178 -9.99 10.90 17.16
C SER A 178 -9.05 11.77 16.34
N ASN A 179 -8.59 12.87 16.96
CA ASN A 179 -7.52 13.72 16.43
C ASN A 179 -6.23 12.94 16.15
N HIS A 180 -5.98 11.85 16.89
CA HIS A 180 -4.84 10.97 16.65
C HIS A 180 -4.92 10.31 15.27
N TYR A 181 -6.08 9.78 14.90
CA TYR A 181 -6.27 9.14 13.59
C TYR A 181 -6.31 10.17 12.46
N GLY A 182 -6.91 11.35 12.70
CA GLY A 182 -6.83 12.46 11.75
C GLY A 182 -5.38 12.85 11.44
N LYS A 183 -4.53 12.97 12.46
CA LYS A 183 -3.09 13.22 12.29
C LYS A 183 -2.39 12.09 11.53
N MET A 184 -2.69 10.84 11.86
CA MET A 184 -2.11 9.66 11.20
C MET A 184 -2.47 9.63 9.69
N ILE A 185 -3.72 9.90 9.32
CA ILE A 185 -4.15 9.98 7.92
C ILE A 185 -3.38 11.07 7.16
N ILE A 186 -3.11 12.21 7.79
CA ILE A 186 -2.32 13.29 7.19
C ILE A 186 -0.87 12.85 7.00
N GLU A 187 -0.24 12.27 8.03
CA GLU A 187 1.16 11.82 7.99
C GLU A 187 1.39 10.74 6.93
N GLU A 188 0.40 9.85 6.75
CA GLU A 188 0.44 8.76 5.79
C GLU A 188 -0.02 9.16 4.37
N GLY A 189 -0.39 10.42 4.15
CA GLY A 189 -0.63 10.99 2.83
C GLY A 189 -2.05 10.83 2.29
N GLY A 190 -3.05 10.58 3.14
CA GLY A 190 -4.44 10.40 2.72
C GLY A 190 -5.14 11.67 2.19
N VAL A 191 -4.63 12.86 2.52
CA VAL A 191 -5.26 14.14 2.15
C VAL A 191 -5.31 14.35 0.63
N GLY A 192 -4.21 14.07 -0.09
CA GLY A 192 -4.14 14.25 -1.54
C GLY A 192 -5.18 13.43 -2.30
N PRO A 193 -5.26 12.10 -2.07
CA PRO A 193 -6.32 11.23 -2.60
C PRO A 193 -7.74 11.70 -2.30
N LEU A 194 -8.00 12.19 -1.07
CA LEU A 194 -9.32 12.69 -0.69
C LEU A 194 -9.67 13.98 -1.44
N LEU A 195 -8.73 14.92 -1.58
CA LEU A 195 -8.94 16.14 -2.37
C LEU A 195 -9.23 15.82 -3.84
N LYS A 196 -8.47 14.89 -4.42
CA LYS A 196 -8.68 14.44 -5.79
C LYS A 196 -10.08 13.84 -6.00
N LEU A 197 -10.59 13.07 -5.03
CA LEU A 197 -11.95 12.53 -5.09
C LEU A 197 -13.02 13.64 -5.09
N VAL A 198 -12.82 14.70 -4.30
CA VAL A 198 -13.73 15.87 -4.26
C VAL A 198 -13.76 16.58 -5.61
N ASP A 199 -12.59 16.78 -6.23
CA ASP A 199 -12.49 17.42 -7.54
C ASP A 199 -13.20 16.59 -8.63
N GLU A 200 -13.03 15.26 -8.62
CA GLU A 200 -13.70 14.34 -9.55
C GLU A 200 -15.23 14.34 -9.36
N GLY A 201 -15.71 14.27 -8.11
CA GLY A 201 -17.15 14.30 -7.80
C GLY A 201 -17.83 15.61 -8.23
N ASN A 202 -17.12 16.74 -8.20
CA ASN A 202 -17.65 18.02 -8.68
C ASN A 202 -17.82 18.02 -10.21
N THR A 203 -16.95 17.32 -10.95
CA THR A 203 -17.06 17.21 -12.42
C THR A 203 -18.11 16.19 -12.89
N GLU A 204 -18.41 15.15 -12.10
CA GLU A 204 -19.49 14.20 -12.40
C GLU A 204 -20.86 14.71 -11.97
N GLY A 205 -20.95 15.44 -10.85
CA GLY A 205 -22.18 16.14 -10.42
C GLY A 205 -22.67 17.17 -11.44
N GLN A 206 -21.77 17.73 -12.25
CA GLN A 206 -22.12 18.61 -13.39
C GLN A 206 -22.59 17.86 -14.64
N LYS A 207 -22.32 16.55 -14.76
CA LYS A 207 -22.77 15.74 -15.90
C LYS A 207 -24.15 15.11 -15.69
N GLN A 208 -24.67 15.09 -14.46
CA GLN A 208 -25.97 14.49 -14.13
C GLN A 208 -27.16 15.48 -14.09
N GLU A 209 -26.97 16.79 -14.30
CA GLU A 209 -28.09 17.72 -14.49
C GLU A 209 -28.09 18.39 -15.88
N PRO A 210 -28.81 17.81 -16.86
CA PRO A 210 -29.44 18.61 -17.92
C PRO A 210 -30.98 18.55 -17.93
N TYR A 211 -31.63 17.86 -16.99
CA TYR A 211 -33.08 17.62 -17.06
C TYR A 211 -33.89 18.12 -15.87
N LEU A 212 -33.59 19.31 -15.33
CA LEU A 212 -34.58 20.01 -14.50
C LEU A 212 -34.44 21.54 -14.57
N SER A 213 -34.32 22.09 -15.77
CA SER A 213 -34.51 23.53 -15.99
C SER A 213 -35.45 23.78 -17.18
N SER A 214 -36.73 23.48 -16.97
CA SER A 214 -37.82 24.08 -17.75
C SER A 214 -39.10 24.09 -16.92
N LYS A 215 -39.20 25.05 -15.99
CA LYS A 215 -40.51 25.56 -15.59
C LYS A 215 -40.89 26.66 -16.60
N PRO A 216 -42.00 26.54 -17.34
CA PRO A 216 -42.73 27.72 -17.75
C PRO A 216 -43.60 28.18 -16.58
N GLU A 217 -43.35 29.41 -16.12
CA GLU A 217 -44.24 30.14 -15.25
C GLU A 217 -45.59 30.35 -15.95
N THR A 218 -46.67 29.83 -15.39
CA THR A 218 -48.03 30.26 -15.69
C THR A 218 -48.48 31.24 -14.59
N PRO A 219 -48.93 32.46 -14.92
CA PRO A 219 -49.44 33.38 -13.92
C PRO A 219 -50.81 32.92 -13.43
N LEU A 220 -50.95 32.76 -12.11
CA LEU A 220 -52.23 32.58 -11.44
C LEU A 220 -53.09 33.84 -11.59
N SER A 221 -54.12 33.79 -12.42
CA SER A 221 -55.23 34.74 -12.37
C SER A 221 -56.23 34.31 -11.29
N TYR A 222 -56.01 34.78 -10.07
CA TYR A 222 -57.06 34.85 -9.05
C TYR A 222 -57.72 36.23 -9.13
N SER A 223 -58.94 36.29 -9.66
CA SER A 223 -59.85 37.40 -9.37
C SER A 223 -61.03 36.84 -8.57
N SER A 224 -61.13 37.33 -7.34
CA SER A 224 -62.12 36.94 -6.32
C SER A 224 -63.51 37.52 -6.62
N PRO A 225 -64.61 36.87 -6.23
CA PRO A 225 -65.96 37.41 -6.36
C PRO A 225 -66.41 38.15 -5.08
N ALA A 226 -66.99 39.35 -5.22
CA ALA A 226 -67.81 39.96 -4.17
C ALA A 226 -68.81 41.00 -4.73
N HIS A 227 -70.07 40.57 -4.81
CA HIS A 227 -71.31 41.24 -4.38
C HIS A 227 -71.63 42.74 -4.65
N LEU A 228 -72.79 42.91 -5.31
CA LEU A 228 -73.97 43.75 -4.96
C LEU A 228 -74.18 45.18 -5.53
N CYS A 229 -75.45 45.39 -5.91
CA CYS A 229 -76.21 46.63 -6.23
C CYS A 229 -75.88 47.33 -7.56
N GLY A 230 -76.81 47.76 -8.42
CA GLY A 230 -78.27 47.88 -8.39
C GLY A 230 -78.71 49.07 -9.29
N ARG A 231 -79.98 49.04 -9.77
CA ARG A 231 -80.70 50.06 -10.62
C ARG A 231 -80.28 50.08 -12.10
N GLY A 232 -81.18 49.89 -13.06
CA GLY A 232 -82.36 50.71 -13.46
C GLY A 232 -82.09 51.05 -14.95
N SER A 233 -82.96 50.76 -15.92
CA SER A 233 -84.35 51.16 -16.12
C SER A 233 -85.07 50.18 -17.03
#